data_AF-A0A383ASW9-F1
#
_entry.id   AF-A0A383ASW9-F1
#
_cell.length_a   1.000
_cell.length_b   1.000
_cell.length_c   1.000
_cell.angle_alpha   90.00
_cell.angle_beta   90.00
_cell.angle_gamma   90.00
#
_symmetry.space_group_name_H-M   'P 1'
#
loop_
_entity.id
_entity.type
_entity.pdbx_description
1 polymer ?
#
loop_
_entity_poly.entity_id
_entity_poly.type
_entity_poly.pdbx_seq_one_letter_code
_entity_poly.pdbx_strand_id
1 'polypeptide(L)'
;YKPQPEAYSISVELLGLKPQQALMVAAHNGDLVAAAKVGLRTAFVRRPTEYGSNQKLDIEPEHKFDFVADDFLDLADQLGC
;
A
#
# COMPACT_ATOMS: atom_id res chain seq x y z
N TYR A 1 -13.47 -1.21 -9.92
CA TYR A 1 -11.99 -1.26 -10.04
C TYR A 1 -11.39 -0.21 -9.11
N LYS A 2 -10.16 -0.38 -8.63
CA LYS A 2 -9.48 0.63 -7.81
C LYS A 2 -9.46 1.99 -8.54
N PRO A 3 -9.67 3.13 -7.88
CA PRO A 3 -9.71 3.33 -6.42
C PRO A 3 -11.11 3.27 -5.80
N GLN A 4 -12.10 2.63 -6.43
CA GLN A 4 -13.43 2.45 -5.83
C GLN A 4 -13.33 1.71 -4.48
N PRO A 5 -13.98 2.19 -3.39
CA PRO A 5 -13.87 1.62 -2.06
C PRO A 5 -14.14 0.11 -1.99
N GLU A 6 -15.08 -0.37 -2.80
CA GLU A 6 -15.52 -1.77 -2.89
C GLU A 6 -14.39 -2.70 -3.30
N ALA A 7 -13.40 -2.20 -4.06
CA ALA A 7 -12.23 -2.98 -4.44
C ALA A 7 -11.32 -3.33 -3.25
N TYR A 8 -11.43 -2.61 -2.13
CA TYR A 8 -10.68 -2.87 -0.90
C TYR A 8 -11.56 -3.53 0.16
N SER A 9 -12.77 -3.00 0.40
CA SER A 9 -13.65 -3.47 1.48
C SER A 9 -14.11 -4.91 1.26
N ILE A 10 -14.50 -5.27 0.03
CA ILE A 10 -14.98 -6.64 -0.28
C ILE A 10 -13.86 -7.66 -0.05
N SER A 11 -12.61 -7.36 -0.41
CA SER A 11 -11.49 -8.28 -0.18
C SER A 11 -11.28 -8.56 1.30
N VAL A 12 -11.37 -7.53 2.15
CA VAL A 12 -11.25 -7.67 3.61
C VAL A 12 -12.44 -8.44 4.20
N GLU A 13 -13.65 -8.15 3.73
CA GLU A 13 -14.89 -8.83 4.15
C GLU A 13 -14.85 -10.33 3.83
N LEU A 14 -14.44 -10.70 2.61
CA LEU A 14 -14.34 -12.10 2.18
C LEU A 14 -13.31 -12.89 2.99
N LEU A 15 -12.28 -12.22 3.54
CA LEU A 15 -11.30 -12.82 4.44
C LEU A 15 -11.79 -12.90 5.90
N GLY A 16 -12.99 -12.36 6.21
CA GLY A 16 -13.54 -12.33 7.56
C GLY A 16 -12.76 -11.43 8.53
N LEU A 17 -12.04 -10.43 8.01
CA LEU A 17 -11.20 -9.52 8.79
C LEU A 17 -11.89 -8.16 9.00
N LYS A 18 -11.45 -7.41 10.01
CA LYS A 18 -11.68 -5.95 10.07
C LYS A 18 -10.66 -5.23 9.18
N PRO A 19 -10.98 -4.06 8.60
CA PRO A 19 -10.04 -3.28 7.80
C PRO A 19 -8.67 -3.07 8.45
N GLN A 20 -8.64 -2.77 9.75
CA GLN A 20 -7.40 -2.50 10.50
C GLN A 20 -6.52 -3.75 10.72
N GLN A 21 -7.05 -4.95 10.45
CA GLN A 21 -6.32 -6.21 10.51
C GLN A 21 -5.68 -6.58 9.17
N ALA A 22 -5.93 -5.80 8.11
CA ALA A 22 -5.33 -5.97 6.81
C ALA A 22 -4.36 -4.83 6.49
N LEU A 23 -3.26 -5.15 5.81
CA LEU A 23 -2.25 -4.21 5.34
C LEU A 23 -2.29 -4.17 3.80
N MET A 24 -2.59 -3.01 3.23
CA MET A 24 -2.41 -2.76 1.80
C MET A 24 -0.94 -2.42 1.55
N VAL A 25 -0.27 -3.20 0.71
CA VAL A 25 1.12 -2.98 0.29
C VAL A 25 1.10 -2.57 -1.18
N ALA A 26 1.60 -1.38 -1.53
CA ALA A 26 1.63 -0.89 -2.90
C ALA A 26 2.79 0.06 -3.15
N ALA A 27 3.14 0.21 -4.42
CA ALA A 27 4.11 1.22 -4.87
C ALA A 27 3.44 2.56 -5.20
N HIS A 28 2.12 2.61 -5.35
CA HIS A 28 1.40 3.79 -5.84
C HIS A 28 0.70 4.55 -4.71
N ASN A 29 1.00 5.83 -4.56
CA ASN A 29 0.49 6.69 -3.49
C ASN A 29 -1.05 6.73 -3.47
N GLY A 30 -1.66 6.92 -4.64
CA GLY A 30 -3.12 7.02 -4.77
C GLY A 30 -3.86 5.75 -4.32
N ASP A 31 -3.23 4.59 -4.50
CA ASP A 31 -3.77 3.28 -4.10
C ASP A 31 -3.82 3.16 -2.56
N LEU A 32 -2.73 3.56 -1.90
CA LEU A 32 -2.64 3.55 -0.44
C LEU A 32 -3.56 4.59 0.20
N VAL A 33 -3.71 5.78 -0.40
CA VAL A 33 -4.67 6.79 0.07
C VAL A 33 -6.11 6.26 0.01
N ALA A 34 -6.47 5.57 -1.07
CA ALA A 34 -7.79 4.98 -1.21
C ALA A 34 -8.02 3.83 -0.22
N ALA A 35 -7.03 2.96 -0.01
CA ALA A 35 -7.09 1.89 0.98
C ALA A 35 -7.24 2.42 2.42
N ALA A 36 -6.47 3.46 2.77
CA ALA A 36 -6.54 4.11 4.08
C ALA A 36 -7.93 4.70 4.38
N LYS A 37 -8.63 5.24 3.36
CA LYS A 37 -10.02 5.75 3.52
C LYS A 37 -11.03 4.65 3.88
N VAL A 38 -10.73 3.39 3.58
CA VAL A 38 -11.54 2.22 3.95
C VAL A 38 -11.08 1.62 5.29
N GLY A 39 -10.01 2.17 5.89
CA GLY A 39 -9.51 1.78 7.20
C GLY A 39 -8.46 0.65 7.17
N LEU A 40 -7.93 0.31 5.99
CA LEU A 40 -6.79 -0.60 5.88
C LEU A 40 -5.52 0.09 6.41
N ARG A 41 -4.61 -0.69 6.98
CA ARG A 41 -3.23 -0.25 7.20
C ARG A 41 -2.52 -0.12 5.84
N THR A 42 -1.44 0.65 5.78
CA THR A 42 -0.75 0.99 4.52
C THR A 42 0.76 0.82 4.59
N ALA A 43 1.35 0.21 3.55
CA ALA A 43 2.79 0.13 3.35
C ALA A 43 3.15 0.57 1.93
N PHE A 44 3.97 1.61 1.83
CA PHE A 44 4.56 2.04 0.56
C PHE A 44 5.87 1.27 0.32
N VAL A 45 5.97 0.60 -0.82
CA VAL A 45 7.19 -0.11 -1.24
C VAL A 45 7.73 0.52 -2.51
N ARG A 46 8.95 1.05 -2.45
CA ARG A 46 9.55 1.77 -3.56
C ARG A 46 9.72 0.91 -4.80
N ARG A 47 9.32 1.45 -5.95
CA ARG A 47 9.59 0.87 -7.28
C ARG A 47 10.05 1.99 -8.24
N PRO A 48 11.27 2.53 -8.07
CA PRO A 48 11.72 3.73 -8.77
C PRO A 48 11.92 3.54 -10.28
N THR A 49 11.83 2.30 -10.78
CA THR A 49 12.04 1.94 -12.19
C THR A 49 10.89 1.11 -12.77
N GLU A 50 9.71 1.11 -12.14
CA GLU A 50 8.51 0.43 -12.68
C GLU A 50 8.19 0.89 -14.10
N TYR A 51 8.27 2.20 -14.34
CA TYR A 51 8.06 2.83 -15.65
C TYR A 51 9.37 3.14 -16.40
N GLY A 52 10.48 2.50 -16.00
CA GLY A 52 11.82 2.72 -16.56
C GLY A 52 12.62 3.81 -15.86
N SER A 53 13.84 4.08 -16.35
CA SER A 53 14.85 4.91 -15.68
C SER A 53 14.46 6.38 -15.49
N ASN A 54 13.45 6.85 -16.22
CA ASN A 54 12.99 8.24 -16.21
C ASN A 54 11.66 8.41 -15.46
N GLN A 55 11.26 7.44 -14.65
CA GLN A 55 10.04 7.51 -13.84
C GLN A 55 10.04 8.76 -12.95
N LYS A 56 8.89 9.43 -12.89
CA LYS A 56 8.68 10.64 -12.08
C LYS A 56 7.53 10.51 -11.07
N LEU A 57 6.71 9.48 -11.22
CA LEU A 57 5.57 9.22 -10.37
C LEU A 57 5.95 8.18 -9.34
N ASP A 58 5.38 8.29 -8.14
CA ASP A 58 5.46 7.25 -7.11
C ASP A 58 6.91 6.84 -6.76
N ILE A 59 7.83 7.81 -6.81
CA ILE A 59 9.25 7.60 -6.47
C ILE A 59 9.51 7.70 -4.97
N GLU A 60 8.62 8.42 -4.27
CA GLU A 60 8.65 8.72 -2.85
C GLU A 60 7.22 8.66 -2.27
N PRO A 61 7.07 8.43 -0.96
CA PRO A 61 5.78 8.55 -0.28
C PRO A 61 5.35 10.02 -0.18
N GLU A 62 4.20 10.36 -0.75
CA GLU A 62 3.60 11.71 -0.73
C GLU A 62 2.70 11.92 0.49
N HIS A 63 2.41 10.85 1.24
CA HIS A 63 1.57 10.84 2.43
C HIS A 63 2.20 10.04 3.56
N LYS A 64 1.66 10.21 4.77
CA LYS A 64 2.03 9.37 5.92
C LYS A 64 1.36 8.00 5.79
N PHE A 65 2.15 6.98 5.51
CA PHE A 65 1.75 5.57 5.56
C PHE A 65 2.23 4.91 6.86
N ASP A 66 1.67 3.76 7.22
CA ASP A 66 2.10 3.04 8.42
C ASP A 66 3.53 2.51 8.28
N PHE A 67 3.90 2.10 7.06
CA PHE A 67 5.24 1.67 6.70
C PHE A 67 5.69 2.30 5.38
N VAL A 68 6.98 2.56 5.27
CA VAL A 68 7.66 2.97 4.04
C VAL A 68 8.90 2.09 3.95
N ALA A 69 9.03 1.35 2.85
CA ALA A 69 10.11 0.39 2.68
C ALA A 69 10.75 0.51 1.29
N ASP A 70 12.05 0.25 1.22
CA ASP A 70 12.82 0.25 -0.02
C ASP A 70 12.51 -1.00 -0.87
N ASP A 71 12.23 -2.13 -0.23
CA ASP A 71 11.81 -3.38 -0.87
C ASP A 71 10.99 -4.26 0.09
N PHE A 72 10.73 -5.52 -0.29
CA PHE A 72 9.96 -6.45 0.55
C PHE A 72 10.75 -7.08 1.69
N LEU A 73 12.08 -7.10 1.63
CA LEU A 73 12.91 -7.57 2.75
C LEU A 73 12.92 -6.53 3.86
N ASP A 74 13.11 -5.25 3.51
CA ASP A 74 12.98 -4.14 4.46
C ASP A 74 11.57 -4.10 5.08
N LEU A 75 10.51 -4.28 4.30
CA LEU A 75 9.15 -4.37 4.85
C LEU A 75 9.00 -5.55 5.82
N ALA A 76 9.58 -6.72 5.51
CA ALA A 76 9.54 -7.90 6.37
C ALA A 76 10.28 -7.64 7.70
N ASP A 77 11.45 -7.01 7.65
CA ASP A 77 12.21 -6.59 8.83
C ASP A 77 11.40 -5.62 9.71
N GLN A 78 10.71 -4.64 9.11
CA GLN A 78 9.84 -3.71 9.82
C GLN A 78 8.61 -4.39 10.47
N LEU A 79 8.13 -5.50 9.89
CA LEU A 79 7.04 -6.30 10.42
C LEU A 79 7.50 -7.37 11.43
N GLY A 80 8.81 -7.65 11.49
CA GLY A 80 9.42 -8.64 12.38
C GLY A 80 9.14 -10.09 11.96
N CYS A 81 9.10 -10.37 10.66
CA CYS A 81 8.84 -11.71 10.12
C CYS A 81 9.87 -12.17 9.09
#